data_AF-A0A451CCS5-F1
#
_entry.id   AF-A0A451CCS5-F1
#
_cell.length_a   1.000
_cell.length_b   1.000
_cell.length_c   1.000
_cell.angle_alpha   90.00
_cell.angle_beta   90.00
_cell.angle_gamma   90.00
#
_symmetry.space_group_name_H-M   'P 1'
#
loop_
_entity.id
_entity.type
_entity.pdbx_description
1 polymer ?
#
loop_
_entity_poly.entity_id
_entity_poly.type
_entity_poly.pdbx_seq_one_letter_code
_entity_poly.pdbx_strand_id
1 'polypeptide(L)' 'MYEDEVILEVWRNRDNYVAQHHYSLDEIVADLQARRKEITDILSGETEVIGGGLAQSPKETRAHQVR' A
#
# COMPACT_ATOMS: atom_id res chain seq x y z
N MET A 1 4.52 8.00 -25.10
CA MET A 1 3.70 6.82 -24.78
C MET A 1 4.27 6.17 -23.52
N TYR A 2 4.23 6.91 -22.40
CA TYR A 2 4.73 6.51 -21.08
C TYR A 2 3.94 7.26 -19.99
N GLU A 3 3.60 8.53 -20.28
CA GLU A 3 2.76 9.36 -19.41
C GLU A 3 1.38 8.75 -19.17
N ASP A 4 0.75 8.18 -20.20
CA ASP A 4 -0.56 7.54 -20.08
C ASP A 4 -0.54 6.30 -19.17
N GLU A 5 0.55 5.53 -19.19
CA GLU A 5 0.70 4.34 -18.34
C GLU A 5 0.91 4.70 -16.87
N VAL A 6 1.73 5.73 -16.60
CA VAL A 6 1.94 6.24 -15.23
C VAL A 6 0.64 6.80 -14.67
N ILE A 7 -0.12 7.55 -15.48
CA ILE A 7 -1.42 8.09 -15.06
C ILE A 7 -2.38 6.95 -14.73
N LEU A 8 -2.49 5.94 -15.59
CA LEU A 8 -3.36 4.77 -15.35
C LEU A 8 -2.99 4.01 -14.09
N GLU A 9 -1.69 3.83 -13.82
CA GLU A 9 -1.21 3.15 -12.63
C GLU A 9 -1.51 3.95 -11.35
N VAL A 10 -1.34 5.26 -11.38
CA VAL A 10 -1.72 6.13 -10.25
C VAL A 10 -3.21 6.04 -9.95
N TRP A 11 -4.07 6.05 -10.98
CA TRP A 11 -5.51 5.90 -10.80
C TRP A 11 -5.87 4.55 -10.17
N ARG A 12 -5.29 3.46 -10.67
CA ARG A 12 -5.46 2.11 -10.12
C ARG A 12 -5.00 2.01 -8.67
N ASN A 13 -3.84 2.57 -8.36
CA ASN A 13 -3.30 2.55 -7.00
C ASN A 13 -4.19 3.32 -6.03
N ARG A 14 -4.72 4.48 -6.45
CA ARG A 14 -5.72 5.23 -5.67
C ARG A 14 -6.98 4.41 -5.42
N ASP A 15 -7.56 3.81 -6.45
CA ASP A 15 -8.80 3.03 -6.30
C ASP A 15 -8.61 1.81 -5.39
N ASN A 16 -7.49 1.10 -5.55
CA ASN A 16 -7.14 -0.03 -4.70
C ASN A 16 -6.93 0.39 -3.24
N TYR A 17 -6.22 1.50 -3.01
CA TYR A 17 -5.96 2.00 -1.66
C TYR A 17 -7.27 2.39 -0.97
N VAL A 18 -8.17 3.10 -1.65
CA VAL A 18 -9.47 3.45 -1.08
C VAL A 18 -10.32 2.20 -0.80
N ALA A 19 -10.29 1.19 -1.68
CA ALA A 19 -11.01 -0.06 -1.48
C ALA A 19 -10.48 -0.87 -0.28
N GLN A 20 -9.16 -0.87 -0.03
CA GLN A 20 -8.55 -1.49 1.14
C GLN A 20 -9.00 -0.85 2.47
N HIS A 21 -9.35 0.44 2.42
CA HIS A 21 -9.85 1.20 3.57
C HIS A 21 -11.37 1.39 3.54
N HIS A 22 -12.09 0.47 2.89
CA HIS A 22 -13.56 0.43 2.85
C HIS A 22 -14.24 1.74 2.42
N TYR A 23 -13.54 2.57 1.63
CA TYR A 23 -14.01 3.93 1.28
C TYR A 23 -14.25 4.83 2.51
N SER A 24 -13.70 4.48 3.67
CA SER A 24 -13.80 5.22 4.92
C SER A 24 -12.68 6.26 5.02
N LEU A 25 -13.06 7.52 5.13
CA LEU A 25 -12.09 8.61 5.30
C LEU A 25 -11.29 8.45 6.60
N ASP A 26 -11.95 8.02 7.68
CA ASP A 26 -11.32 7.87 8.99
C ASP A 26 -10.24 6.78 8.98
N GLU A 27 -10.50 5.66 8.29
CA GLU A 27 -9.52 4.57 8.15
C GLU A 27 -8.30 5.00 7.33
N ILE A 28 -8.53 5.73 6.23
CA ILE A 28 -7.44 6.28 5.39
C ILE A 28 -6.59 7.26 6.19
N VAL A 29 -7.22 8.19 6.92
CA VAL A 29 -6.50 9.18 7.72
C VAL A 29 -5.69 8.51 8.82
N ALA A 30 -6.25 7.51 9.50
CA ALA A 30 -5.56 6.76 10.55
C ALA A 30 -4.32 6.03 10.00
N ASP A 31 -4.44 5.34 8.86
CA ASP A 31 -3.32 4.64 8.21
C ASP A 31 -2.21 5.62 7.78
N LEU A 32 -2.57 6.74 7.15
CA LEU A 32 -1.59 7.75 6.74
C LEU A 32 -0.86 8.39 7.92
N GLN A 33 -1.55 8.62 9.04
CA GLN A 33 -0.93 9.13 10.26
C GLN A 33 0.04 8.13 10.88
N ALA A 34 -0.32 6.83 10.90
CA ALA A 34 0.55 5.77 11.39
C ALA A 34 1.84 5.67 10.55
N ARG A 35 1.72 5.67 9.21
CA ARG A 35 2.86 5.66 8.29
C ARG A 35 3.76 6.89 8.45
N ARG A 36 3.16 8.07 8.61
CA ARG A 36 3.94 9.30 8.85
C ARG A 36 4.76 9.19 10.13
N LYS A 37 4.16 8.66 11.20
CA LYS A 37 4.85 8.44 12.46
C LYS A 37 6.00 7.46 12.30
N GLU A 38 5.78 6.31 11.68
CA GLU A 38 6.82 5.32 11.39
C GLU A 38 8.01 5.94 10.63
N ILE A 39 7.74 6.70 9.56
CA ILE A 39 8.79 7.40 8.80
C ILE A 39 9.52 8.41 9.67
N THR A 40 8.80 9.16 10.50
CA THR A 40 9.41 10.15 11.41
C THR A 40 10.31 9.47 12.41
N ASP A 41 9.88 8.35 12.99
CA ASP A 41 10.64 7.60 13.99
C ASP A 41 11.90 6.98 13.35
N ILE A 42 11.81 6.47 12.09
CA ILE A 42 12.96 5.98 11.31
C ILE A 42 13.97 7.11 11.06
N LEU A 43 13.50 8.27 10.60
CA LEU A 43 14.38 9.40 10.28
C LEU A 43 15.01 10.04 11.53
N SER A 44 14.35 9.91 12.68
CA SER A 44 14.82 10.42 13.97
C SER A 44 15.79 9.45 14.67
N GLY A 45 15.97 8.24 14.13
CA GLY A 45 16.86 7.22 14.70
C GLY A 45 16.33 6.53 15.95
N GLU A 46 15.02 6.65 16.22
CA GLU A 46 14.38 6.17 17.45
C GLU A 46 13.78 4.76 17.35
N THR A 47 13.95 4.06 16.21
CA THR A 47 13.36 2.72 16.01
C THR A 47 14.38 1.59 15.96
N GLU A 48 14.29 0.68 16.93
CA GLU A 48 14.69 -0.71 16.79
C GLU A 48 13.74 -1.36 15.77
N VAL A 49 14.26 -1.71 14.59
CA VAL A 49 13.48 -2.15 13.42
C VAL A 49 12.83 -3.51 13.69
N ILE A 50 11.57 -3.55 14.10
CA ILE A 50 10.74 -4.75 13.97
C ILE A 50 10.12 -4.70 12.56
N GLY A 51 10.86 -5.26 11.59
CA GLY A 51 10.36 -5.46 10.25
C GLY A 51 9.13 -6.36 10.26
N GLY A 52 7.99 -5.84 9.83
CA GLY A 52 6.76 -6.62 9.72
C GLY A 52 5.55 -5.76 9.39
N GLY A 53 5.46 -5.27 8.14
CA GLY A 53 4.28 -4.48 7.76
C GLY A 53 4.16 -4.06 6.30
N LEU A 54 5.17 -4.24 5.45
CA LEU A 54 5.04 -4.00 4.01
C LEU A 54 5.13 -5.32 3.24
N ALA A 55 4.18 -6.23 3.51
CA ALA A 55 4.00 -7.44 2.71
C ALA A 55 2.51 -7.84 2.67
N GLN A 56 1.66 -6.99 2.12
CA GLN A 56 0.44 -7.48 1.48
C GLN A 56 0.78 -7.81 0.03
N SER A 57 1.32 -9.02 -0.19
CA SER A 57 1.42 -9.61 -1.52
C SER A 57 0.01 -9.88 -2.06
N PRO A 58 -0.34 -9.46 -3.28
CA PRO A 58 -1.45 -10.04 -4.00
C PRO A 58 -0.99 -11.42 -4.49
N LYS A 59 -1.48 -12.51 -3.90
CA LYS A 59 -1.36 -13.83 -4.53
C LYS A 59 -2.50 -13.97 -5.53
N GLU A 60 -2.23 -13.54 -6.76
CA GLU A 60 -3.02 -13.90 -7.93
C GLU A 60 -3.22 -15.42 -8.00
N THR A 61 -4.45 -15.81 -8.29
CA THR A 61 -4.91 -17.17 -8.51
C THR A 61 -4.29 -17.69 -9.81
N ARG A 62 -3.22 -18.49 -9.75
CA ARG A 62 -2.66 -19.13 -10.95
C ARG A 62 -3.43 -20.41 -11.26
N ALA A 63 -4.06 -20.40 -12.44
CA ALA A 63 -4.85 -21.46 -13.05
C ALA A 63 -4.18 -22.84 -13.01
N HIS A 64 -4.99 -23.86 -12.74
CA HIS A 64 -4.67 -25.27 -12.95
C HIS A 64 -4.28 -25.52 -14.40
N GLN A 65 -3.05 -25.96 -14.64
CA GLN A 65 -2.61 -26.46 -15.93
C GLN A 65 -2.68 -27.99 -15.94
N VAL A 66 -3.48 -28.46 -16.88
CA VAL A 66 -3.75 -29.84 -17.29
C VAL A 66 -2.46 -30.63 -17.53
N ARG A 67 -2.47 -31.89 -17.10
CA ARG A 67 -1.72 -32.96 -17.76
C ARG A 67 -2.59 -34.19 -17.89
#